data_AF-A0AAW8XD34-F1
#
_entry.id   AF-A0AAW8XD34-F1
#
_cell.length_a   1.000
_cell.length_b   1.000
_cell.length_c   1.000
_cell.angle_alpha   90.00
_cell.angle_beta   90.00
_cell.angle_gamma   90.00
#
_symmetry.space_group_name_H-M   'P 1'
#
loop_
_entity.id
_entity.type
_entity.pdbx_description
1 polymer ?
#
loop_
_entity_poly.entity_id
_entity_poly.type
_entity_poly.pdbx_seq_one_letter_code
_entity_poly.pdbx_strand_id
1 'polypeptide(L)'
;MQKDYQKLIAYLCDFLEKEVQKKGFKKVVYGLSGGLDSAVVGVLCQKVFKENAHALLMPSSVSMPESKTDALNLCETFSIPYTEYSIAPYDKIFGSHFKDASLTRKGNFCARLRMAFLYDYSLKSDSLVIGTSNKSERMLGYGTLFGDLACAINPIGELFKTEVYELACHLNIPKKILNKPPSADLFVGQSDEKDLGYPYSVIDPLLKDIEALFKNKPIDAEALTQLGYDEILVKNITSRIQKNAFKLELPTIAQKFNPK
;
A
#
# COMPACT_ATOMS: atom_id res chain seq x y z
N MET A 1 5.83 22.64 -13.49
CA MET A 1 7.16 22.45 -12.86
C MET A 1 7.58 21.02 -13.07
N GLN A 2 8.70 20.76 -13.76
CA GLN A 2 9.26 19.43 -13.89
C GLN A 2 9.62 18.94 -12.48
N LYS A 3 8.98 17.86 -12.00
CA LYS A 3 9.27 17.32 -10.68
C LYS A 3 10.73 16.86 -10.65
N ASP A 4 11.49 17.40 -9.72
CA ASP A 4 12.86 16.97 -9.46
C ASP A 4 12.81 15.66 -8.65
N TYR A 5 12.73 14.53 -9.35
CA TYR A 5 12.62 13.21 -8.72
C TYR A 5 13.85 12.85 -7.88
N GLN A 6 15.03 13.43 -8.15
CA GLN A 6 16.19 13.22 -7.30
C GLN A 6 16.01 13.88 -5.94
N LYS A 7 15.46 15.09 -5.89
CA LYS A 7 15.06 15.72 -4.61
C LYS A 7 13.98 14.94 -3.89
N LEU A 8 13.00 14.39 -4.61
CA LEU A 8 11.97 13.54 -4.00
C LEU A 8 12.59 12.27 -3.38
N ILE A 9 13.47 11.58 -4.10
CA ILE A 9 14.16 10.39 -3.58
C ILE A 9 14.97 10.74 -2.33
N ALA A 10 15.75 11.83 -2.36
CA ALA A 10 16.51 12.29 -1.20
C ALA A 10 15.60 12.60 -0.01
N TYR A 11 14.50 13.32 -0.24
CA TYR A 11 13.50 13.62 0.79
C TYR A 11 12.91 12.35 1.43
N LEU A 12 12.54 11.35 0.62
CA LEU A 12 11.97 10.10 1.12
C LEU A 12 12.99 9.25 1.89
N CYS A 13 14.25 9.23 1.43
CA CYS A 13 15.35 8.57 2.14
C CYS A 13 15.61 9.22 3.51
N ASP A 14 15.71 10.55 3.56
CA ASP A 14 15.89 11.33 4.79
C ASP A 14 14.72 11.11 5.76
N PHE A 15 13.49 11.07 5.23
CA PHE A 15 12.30 10.78 6.01
C PHE A 15 12.39 9.40 6.66
N LEU A 16 12.72 8.36 5.90
CA LEU A 16 12.88 6.99 6.41
C LEU A 16 13.93 6.93 7.52
N GLU A 17 15.12 7.49 7.28
CA GLU A 17 16.22 7.48 8.24
C GLU A 17 15.81 8.16 9.56
N LYS A 18 15.31 9.40 9.47
CA LYS A 18 14.90 10.19 10.65
C LYS A 18 13.78 9.52 11.44
N GLU A 19 12.77 8.99 10.75
CA GLU A 19 11.61 8.37 11.39
C GLU A 19 11.96 7.07 12.11
N VAL A 20 12.91 6.29 11.57
CA VAL A 20 13.40 5.04 12.17
C VAL A 20 14.34 5.35 13.34
N GLN A 21 15.30 6.26 13.16
CA GLN A 21 16.27 6.65 14.18
C GLN A 21 15.59 7.27 15.41
N LYS A 22 14.63 8.18 15.22
CA LYS A 22 13.93 8.84 16.34
C LYS A 22 13.10 7.88 17.19
N LYS A 23 12.76 6.70 16.66
CA LYS A 23 12.06 5.63 17.38
C LYS A 23 13.03 4.66 18.06
N GLY A 24 14.34 4.86 17.94
CA GLY A 24 15.38 4.01 18.54
C GLY A 24 15.75 2.77 17.71
N PHE A 25 15.32 2.68 16.45
CA PHE A 25 15.56 1.53 15.58
C PHE A 25 16.67 1.81 14.56
N LYS A 26 17.22 0.74 14.01
CA LYS A 26 18.19 0.76 12.90
C LYS A 26 17.85 -0.20 11.76
N LYS A 27 16.83 -1.04 11.95
CA LYS A 27 16.41 -2.10 11.04
C LYS A 27 14.94 -1.91 10.66
N VAL A 28 14.60 -2.33 9.46
CA VAL A 28 13.26 -2.25 8.91
C VAL A 28 12.88 -3.54 8.20
N VAL A 29 11.58 -3.85 8.21
CA VAL A 29 11.00 -4.98 7.47
C VAL A 29 9.77 -4.51 6.70
N TYR A 30 9.54 -5.07 5.52
CA TYR A 30 8.34 -4.78 4.72
C TYR A 30 7.91 -6.01 3.92
N GLY A 31 6.63 -6.06 3.56
CA GLY A 31 6.11 -7.09 2.67
C GLY A 31 6.51 -6.79 1.23
N LEU A 32 7.12 -7.76 0.53
CA LEU A 32 7.44 -7.64 -0.89
C LEU A 32 6.54 -8.56 -1.72
N SER A 33 5.61 -7.98 -2.47
CA SER A 33 4.59 -8.71 -3.23
C SER A 33 4.97 -8.96 -4.69
N GLY A 34 6.02 -8.30 -5.20
CA GLY A 34 6.32 -8.26 -6.64
C GLY A 34 5.45 -7.28 -7.43
N GLY A 35 4.69 -6.44 -6.72
CA GLY A 35 3.99 -5.28 -7.25
C GLY A 35 4.82 -4.00 -7.14
N LEU A 36 4.35 -2.93 -7.80
CA LEU A 36 5.05 -1.66 -7.94
C LEU A 36 5.36 -0.98 -6.61
N ASP A 37 4.38 -0.85 -5.72
CA ASP A 37 4.52 0.01 -4.53
C ASP A 37 5.52 -0.57 -3.52
N SER A 38 5.44 -1.88 -3.28
CA SER A 38 6.40 -2.58 -2.41
C SER A 38 7.81 -2.62 -3.01
N ALA A 39 7.94 -2.65 -4.34
CA ALA A 39 9.23 -2.56 -5.00
C ALA A 39 9.87 -1.17 -4.81
N VAL A 40 9.09 -0.09 -4.97
CA VAL A 40 9.55 1.29 -4.70
C VAL A 40 10.02 1.44 -3.25
N VAL A 41 9.20 1.00 -2.29
CA VAL A 41 9.55 1.06 -0.86
C VAL A 41 10.79 0.24 -0.57
N GLY A 42 10.92 -0.95 -1.16
CA GLY A 42 12.09 -1.80 -0.94
C GLY A 42 13.39 -1.18 -1.44
N VAL A 43 13.38 -0.57 -2.63
CA VAL A 43 14.57 0.11 -3.16
C VAL A 43 14.92 1.37 -2.34
N LEU A 44 13.93 2.13 -1.88
CA LEU A 44 14.15 3.27 -0.97
C LEU A 44 14.76 2.80 0.36
N CYS A 45 14.19 1.77 0.99
CA CYS A 45 14.73 1.21 2.24
C CYS A 45 16.16 0.69 2.04
N GLN A 46 16.44 0.03 0.93
CA GLN A 46 17.78 -0.48 0.62
C GLN A 46 18.81 0.64 0.41
N LYS A 47 18.41 1.79 -0.15
CA LYS A 47 19.29 2.96 -0.25
C LYS A 47 19.72 3.48 1.11
N VAL A 48 18.82 3.47 2.10
CA VAL A 48 19.03 4.02 3.45
C VAL A 48 19.69 3.01 4.39
N PHE A 49 19.10 1.82 4.54
CA PHE A 49 19.46 0.88 5.60
C PHE A 49 20.37 -0.27 5.13
N LYS A 50 20.58 -0.43 3.81
CA LYS A 50 21.37 -1.52 3.22
C LYS A 50 20.88 -2.87 3.77
N GLU A 51 21.78 -3.71 4.25
CA GLU A 51 21.49 -5.02 4.82
C GLU A 51 20.52 -5.00 6.03
N ASN A 52 20.26 -3.83 6.63
CA ASN A 52 19.27 -3.67 7.69
C ASN A 52 17.83 -3.44 7.17
N ALA A 53 17.62 -3.43 5.84
CA ALA A 53 16.29 -3.46 5.22
C ALA A 53 15.96 -4.88 4.75
N HIS A 54 14.94 -5.50 5.35
CA HIS A 54 14.59 -6.90 5.07
C HIS A 54 13.24 -7.02 4.35
N ALA A 55 13.23 -7.69 3.20
CA ALA A 55 12.01 -8.01 2.47
C ALA A 55 11.40 -9.34 2.94
N LEU A 56 10.10 -9.35 3.22
CA LEU A 56 9.37 -10.56 3.61
C LEU A 56 8.36 -10.93 2.50
N LEU A 57 8.63 -12.03 1.80
CA LEU A 57 7.78 -12.54 0.72
C LEU A 57 6.78 -13.55 1.29
N MET A 58 5.50 -13.26 1.18
CA MET A 58 4.43 -14.05 1.81
C MET A 58 3.37 -14.56 0.82
N PRO A 59 3.72 -15.54 -0.03
CA PRO A 59 2.79 -16.09 -1.01
C PRO A 59 1.66 -16.86 -0.32
N SER A 60 0.43 -16.61 -0.76
CA SER A 60 -0.78 -17.34 -0.40
C SER A 60 -1.01 -18.53 -1.34
N SER A 61 -2.04 -19.34 -1.09
CA SER A 61 -2.42 -20.44 -2.00
C SER A 61 -2.89 -19.98 -3.39
N VAL A 62 -3.25 -18.70 -3.53
CA VAL A 62 -3.75 -18.08 -4.78
C VAL A 62 -2.80 -17.03 -5.36
N SER A 63 -1.68 -16.75 -4.69
CA SER A 63 -0.70 -15.77 -5.17
C SER A 63 -0.07 -16.25 -6.47
N MET A 64 0.06 -15.34 -7.44
CA MET A 64 0.64 -15.69 -8.74
C MET A 64 2.13 -16.06 -8.59
N PRO A 65 2.57 -17.22 -9.12
CA PRO A 65 3.98 -17.61 -9.09
C PRO A 65 4.91 -16.56 -9.70
N GLU A 66 4.45 -15.89 -10.75
CA GLU A 66 5.19 -14.81 -11.43
C GLU A 66 5.47 -13.62 -10.51
N SER A 67 4.51 -13.22 -9.66
CA SER A 67 4.70 -12.14 -8.68
C SER A 67 5.82 -12.47 -7.69
N LYS A 68 5.91 -13.73 -7.26
CA LYS A 68 7.01 -14.19 -6.41
C LYS A 68 8.35 -14.11 -7.13
N THR A 69 8.43 -14.61 -8.36
CA THR A 69 9.66 -14.55 -9.17
C THR A 69 10.12 -13.12 -9.39
N ASP A 70 9.20 -12.19 -9.69
CA ASP A 70 9.53 -10.78 -9.87
C ASP A 70 10.06 -10.14 -8.58
N ALA A 71 9.51 -10.51 -7.42
CA ALA A 71 10.00 -10.05 -6.12
C ALA A 71 11.42 -10.57 -5.82
N LEU A 72 11.70 -11.84 -6.11
CA LEU A 72 13.03 -12.43 -5.94
C LEU A 72 14.06 -11.76 -6.85
N ASN A 73 13.74 -11.56 -8.13
CA ASN A 73 14.59 -10.87 -9.08
C ASN A 73 14.89 -9.42 -8.64
N LEU A 74 13.90 -8.73 -8.07
CA LEU A 74 14.11 -7.40 -7.49
C LEU A 74 15.12 -7.45 -6.35
N CYS A 75 14.97 -8.42 -5.43
CA CYS A 75 15.91 -8.59 -4.33
C CYS A 75 17.33 -8.83 -4.82
N GLU A 76 17.51 -9.69 -5.82
CA GLU A 76 18.82 -9.96 -6.42
C GLU A 76 19.40 -8.69 -7.07
N THR A 77 18.61 -7.99 -7.88
CA THR A 77 19.03 -6.78 -8.62
C THR A 77 19.53 -5.67 -7.68
N PHE A 78 18.89 -5.51 -6.52
CA PHE A 78 19.19 -4.44 -5.57
C PHE A 78 19.94 -4.93 -4.32
N SER A 79 20.33 -6.21 -4.27
CA SER A 79 21.01 -6.85 -3.13
C SER A 79 20.24 -6.73 -1.81
N ILE A 80 18.91 -6.88 -1.87
CA ILE A 80 18.01 -6.77 -0.72
C ILE A 80 17.96 -8.11 0.02
N PRO A 81 18.32 -8.17 1.31
CA PRO A 81 18.09 -9.35 2.14
C PRO A 81 16.60 -9.71 2.20
N TYR A 82 16.27 -10.99 2.09
CA TYR A 82 14.88 -11.42 2.09
C TYR A 82 14.64 -12.75 2.80
N THR A 83 13.36 -13.00 3.13
CA THR A 83 12.88 -14.30 3.59
C THR A 83 11.56 -14.62 2.92
N GLU A 84 11.44 -15.85 2.41
CA GLU A 84 10.17 -16.39 1.94
C GLU A 84 9.46 -17.14 3.09
N TYR A 85 8.21 -16.78 3.35
CA TYR A 85 7.36 -17.44 4.32
C TYR A 85 5.94 -17.59 3.77
N SER A 86 5.58 -18.79 3.31
CA SER A 86 4.26 -19.00 2.73
C SER A 86 3.15 -18.97 3.78
N ILE A 87 2.09 -18.20 3.49
CA ILE A 87 0.87 -18.16 4.30
C ILE A 87 -0.21 -19.14 3.81
N ALA A 88 0.07 -19.89 2.74
CA ALA A 88 -0.85 -20.86 2.15
C ALA A 88 -1.41 -21.91 3.13
N PRO A 89 -0.65 -22.41 4.13
CA PRO A 89 -1.22 -23.33 5.12
C PRO A 89 -2.39 -22.71 5.90
N TYR A 90 -2.32 -21.43 6.22
CA TYR A 90 -3.33 -20.72 7.00
C TYR A 90 -4.57 -20.39 6.18
N ASP A 91 -4.41 -19.90 4.95
CA ASP A 91 -5.55 -19.59 4.09
C ASP A 91 -6.31 -20.86 3.64
N LYS A 92 -5.64 -22.02 3.56
CA LYS A 92 -6.28 -23.31 3.30
C LYS A 92 -7.22 -23.72 4.44
N ILE A 93 -6.82 -23.48 5.69
CA ILE A 93 -7.69 -23.71 6.87
C ILE A 93 -8.89 -22.77 6.84
N PHE A 94 -8.68 -21.50 6.48
CA PHE A 94 -9.79 -20.56 6.33
C PHE A 94 -10.74 -21.01 5.22
N GLY A 95 -10.19 -21.43 4.06
CA GLY A 95 -10.96 -21.90 2.92
C GLY A 95 -11.74 -23.19 3.19
N SER A 96 -11.24 -24.08 4.05
CA SER A 96 -11.96 -25.31 4.42
C SER A 96 -13.14 -25.05 5.36
N HIS A 97 -13.00 -24.11 6.30
CA HIS A 97 -14.07 -23.72 7.23
C HIS A 97 -15.10 -22.77 6.62
N PHE A 98 -14.67 -21.88 5.72
CA PHE A 98 -15.53 -20.85 5.13
C PHE A 98 -15.50 -20.93 3.60
N LYS A 99 -15.92 -22.07 3.05
CA LYS A 99 -15.91 -22.36 1.60
C LYS A 99 -16.60 -21.25 0.79
N ASP A 100 -17.76 -20.81 1.27
CA ASP A 100 -18.61 -19.79 0.63
C ASP A 100 -18.23 -18.34 1.02
N ALA A 101 -17.09 -18.12 1.69
CA ALA A 101 -16.61 -16.77 1.94
C ALA A 101 -16.34 -16.03 0.61
N SER A 102 -16.80 -14.77 0.54
CA SER A 102 -16.54 -13.90 -0.60
C SER A 102 -15.03 -13.70 -0.82
N LEU A 103 -14.67 -13.35 -2.06
CA LEU A 103 -13.28 -13.07 -2.43
C LEU A 103 -12.68 -11.97 -1.54
N THR A 104 -13.43 -10.91 -1.25
CA THR A 104 -13.01 -9.84 -0.33
C THR A 104 -12.72 -10.35 1.09
N ARG A 105 -13.53 -11.28 1.62
CA ARG A 105 -13.29 -11.87 2.95
C ARG A 105 -12.01 -12.70 2.97
N LYS A 106 -11.80 -13.55 1.96
CA LYS A 106 -10.59 -14.38 1.81
C LYS A 106 -9.34 -13.49 1.67
N GLY A 107 -9.41 -12.46 0.83
CA GLY A 107 -8.35 -11.49 0.64
C GLY A 107 -7.98 -10.71 1.91
N ASN A 108 -8.98 -10.20 2.63
CA ASN A 108 -8.77 -9.50 3.90
C ASN A 108 -8.10 -10.40 4.95
N PHE A 109 -8.45 -11.70 4.99
CA PHE A 109 -7.79 -12.66 5.88
C PHE A 109 -6.31 -12.82 5.54
N CYS A 110 -5.97 -13.00 4.26
CA CYS A 110 -4.58 -13.08 3.81
C CYS A 110 -3.79 -11.79 4.09
N ALA A 111 -4.37 -10.61 3.84
CA ALA A 111 -3.73 -9.33 4.15
C ALA A 111 -3.42 -9.19 5.65
N ARG A 112 -4.31 -9.65 6.52
CA ARG A 112 -4.11 -9.66 7.99
C ARG A 112 -3.11 -10.70 8.46
N LEU A 113 -3.04 -11.86 7.82
CA LEU A 113 -1.96 -12.82 8.07
C LEU A 113 -0.60 -12.20 7.75
N ARG A 114 -0.49 -11.51 6.60
CA ARG A 114 0.75 -10.82 6.22
C ARG A 114 1.16 -9.76 7.22
N MET A 115 0.21 -8.95 7.69
CA MET A 115 0.42 -8.00 8.79
C MET A 115 0.96 -8.72 10.03
N ALA A 116 0.30 -9.79 10.48
CA ALA A 116 0.72 -10.53 11.67
C ALA A 116 2.16 -11.05 11.56
N PHE A 117 2.56 -11.62 10.41
CA PHE A 117 3.93 -12.10 10.20
C PHE A 117 4.96 -10.99 10.05
N LEU A 118 4.59 -9.83 9.49
CA LEU A 118 5.47 -8.67 9.45
C LEU A 118 5.77 -8.15 10.86
N TYR A 119 4.75 -8.06 11.72
CA TYR A 119 4.94 -7.62 13.11
C TYR A 119 5.63 -8.67 13.99
N ASP A 120 5.39 -9.98 13.75
CA ASP A 120 6.18 -11.06 14.37
C ASP A 120 7.67 -10.91 14.00
N TYR A 121 7.95 -10.77 12.70
CA TYR A 121 9.31 -10.60 12.23
C TYR A 121 9.93 -9.32 12.78
N SER A 122 9.18 -8.22 12.82
CA SER A 122 9.70 -6.94 13.29
C SER A 122 10.10 -7.02 14.75
N LEU A 123 9.28 -7.65 15.60
CA LEU A 123 9.57 -7.81 17.02
C LEU A 123 10.78 -8.72 17.25
N LYS A 124 10.83 -9.90 16.61
CA LYS A 124 11.95 -10.84 16.83
C LYS A 124 13.29 -10.36 16.30
N SER A 125 13.28 -9.37 15.40
CA SER A 125 14.47 -8.84 14.73
C SER A 125 14.78 -7.40 15.10
N ASP A 126 14.12 -6.81 16.11
CA ASP A 126 14.28 -5.40 16.49
C ASP A 126 14.19 -4.44 15.28
N SER A 127 13.13 -4.59 14.49
CA SER A 127 12.87 -3.83 13.27
C SER A 127 11.54 -3.07 13.33
N LEU A 128 11.36 -2.09 12.44
CA LEU A 128 10.06 -1.44 12.20
C LEU A 128 9.42 -1.91 10.90
N VAL A 129 8.09 -2.08 10.91
CA VAL A 129 7.31 -2.41 9.70
C VAL A 129 7.11 -1.15 8.84
N ILE A 130 7.54 -1.19 7.58
CA ILE A 130 7.36 -0.11 6.60
C ILE A 130 6.18 -0.43 5.69
N GLY A 131 5.23 0.50 5.61
CA GLY A 131 4.01 0.39 4.80
C GLY A 131 4.24 0.81 3.35
N THR A 132 3.34 0.36 2.48
CA THR A 132 3.45 0.55 1.02
C THR A 132 2.18 1.13 0.39
N SER A 133 1.19 1.50 1.20
CA SER A 133 -0.09 2.00 0.67
C SER A 133 0.07 3.42 0.15
N ASN A 134 -0.24 3.65 -1.13
CA ASN A 134 -0.12 4.97 -1.75
C ASN A 134 -1.33 5.87 -1.43
N LYS A 135 -1.25 7.17 -1.79
CA LYS A 135 -2.32 8.15 -1.50
C LYS A 135 -3.64 7.76 -2.15
N SER A 136 -3.62 7.24 -3.38
CA SER A 136 -4.83 6.84 -4.11
C SER A 136 -5.57 5.72 -3.37
N GLU A 137 -4.86 4.66 -2.97
CA GLU A 137 -5.42 3.57 -2.16
C GLU A 137 -5.96 4.06 -0.82
N ARG A 138 -5.21 4.92 -0.13
CA ARG A 138 -5.59 5.49 1.17
C ARG A 138 -6.87 6.31 1.07
N MET A 139 -6.98 7.22 0.11
CA MET A 139 -8.17 8.05 -0.08
C MET A 139 -9.40 7.20 -0.42
N LEU A 140 -9.24 6.20 -1.30
CA LEU A 140 -10.34 5.32 -1.71
C LEU A 140 -10.70 4.28 -0.64
N GLY A 141 -9.84 4.11 0.38
CA GLY A 141 -9.88 2.98 1.29
C GLY A 141 -9.74 1.63 0.57
N TYR A 142 -9.02 1.60 -0.55
CA TYR A 142 -8.74 0.37 -1.31
C TYR A 142 -7.56 -0.38 -0.67
N GLY A 143 -7.85 -0.96 0.49
CA GLY A 143 -6.90 -1.68 1.32
C GLY A 143 -7.61 -2.31 2.52
N THR A 144 -6.95 -3.27 3.16
CA THR A 144 -7.50 -3.97 4.32
C THR A 144 -7.12 -3.20 5.59
N LEU A 145 -8.12 -2.70 6.33
CA LEU A 145 -7.89 -2.14 7.66
C LEU A 145 -7.31 -3.23 8.58
N PHE A 146 -6.20 -2.90 9.24
CA PHE A 146 -5.36 -3.82 10.01
C PHE A 146 -4.74 -4.97 9.20
N GLY A 147 -4.69 -4.84 7.87
CA GLY A 147 -3.92 -5.70 6.97
C GLY A 147 -2.76 -4.89 6.39
N ASP A 148 -2.77 -4.70 5.08
CA ASP A 148 -1.78 -3.90 4.33
C ASP A 148 -1.68 -2.43 4.79
N LEU A 149 -2.75 -1.86 5.35
CA LEU A 149 -2.73 -0.49 5.89
C LEU A 149 -1.97 -0.38 7.24
N ALA A 150 -1.65 -1.50 7.90
CA ALA A 150 -0.99 -1.48 9.21
C ALA A 150 0.54 -1.45 9.07
N CYS A 151 1.15 -0.35 9.53
CA CYS A 151 2.60 -0.17 9.53
C CYS A 151 3.00 0.86 10.60
N ALA A 152 4.31 0.96 10.87
CA ALA A 152 4.84 1.99 11.75
C ALA A 152 5.11 3.31 11.00
N ILE A 153 5.63 3.21 9.77
CA ILE A 153 6.03 4.33 8.91
C ILE A 153 5.64 3.99 7.48
N ASN A 154 5.13 4.95 6.70
CA ASN A 154 4.84 4.77 5.28
C ASN A 154 5.41 5.97 4.48
N PRO A 155 6.47 5.77 3.67
CA PRO A 155 7.12 6.86 2.94
C PRO A 155 6.32 7.34 1.72
N ILE A 156 5.44 6.51 1.16
CA ILE A 156 4.72 6.81 -0.10
C ILE A 156 3.24 7.10 0.13
N GLY A 157 2.80 7.20 1.39
CA GLY A 157 1.40 7.44 1.74
C GLY A 157 0.82 8.73 1.18
N GLU A 158 1.65 9.73 0.86
CA GLU A 158 1.25 11.01 0.28
C GLU A 158 1.55 11.14 -1.23
N LEU A 159 1.97 10.04 -1.88
CA LEU A 159 2.16 10.00 -3.33
C LEU A 159 0.99 9.28 -3.98
N PHE A 160 0.39 9.88 -5.01
CA PHE A 160 -0.62 9.23 -5.83
C PHE A 160 -0.02 8.06 -6.64
N LYS A 161 -0.84 7.09 -7.06
CA LYS A 161 -0.36 5.91 -7.78
C LYS A 161 0.45 6.26 -9.03
N THR A 162 -0.02 7.24 -9.80
CA THR A 162 0.69 7.80 -10.97
C THR A 162 2.05 8.37 -10.59
N GLU A 163 2.18 8.97 -9.41
CA GLU A 163 3.45 9.54 -8.92
C GLU A 163 4.40 8.46 -8.40
N VAL A 164 3.87 7.38 -7.81
CA VAL A 164 4.65 6.19 -7.45
C VAL A 164 5.21 5.51 -8.70
N TYR A 165 4.42 5.42 -9.78
CA TYR A 165 4.91 4.92 -11.08
C TYR A 165 6.06 5.75 -11.63
N GLU A 166 5.90 7.07 -11.66
CA GLU A 166 6.98 7.96 -12.12
C GLU A 166 8.23 7.86 -11.24
N LEU A 167 8.06 7.76 -9.92
CA LEU A 167 9.16 7.54 -8.99
C LEU A 167 9.87 6.20 -9.24
N ALA A 168 9.12 5.13 -9.53
CA ALA A 168 9.67 3.82 -9.83
C ALA A 168 10.56 3.83 -11.08
N CYS A 169 10.19 4.60 -12.12
CA CYS A 169 11.02 4.81 -13.30
C CYS A 169 12.39 5.41 -12.93
N HIS A 170 12.42 6.41 -12.03
CA HIS A 170 13.66 7.07 -11.58
C HIS A 170 14.47 6.23 -10.58
N LEU A 171 13.85 5.23 -9.94
CA LEU A 171 14.53 4.25 -9.10
C LEU A 171 15.07 3.05 -9.89
N ASN A 172 14.90 3.03 -11.22
CA ASN A 172 15.29 1.93 -12.11
C ASN A 172 14.62 0.59 -11.72
N ILE A 173 13.36 0.63 -11.26
CA ILE A 173 12.58 -0.58 -11.00
C ILE A 173 12.48 -1.40 -12.31
N PRO A 174 12.60 -2.75 -12.26
CA PRO A 174 12.55 -3.57 -13.46
C PRO A 174 11.29 -3.34 -14.28
N LYS A 175 11.45 -3.25 -15.62
CA LYS A 175 10.33 -3.01 -16.56
C LYS A 175 9.17 -4.01 -16.40
N LYS A 176 9.49 -5.25 -16.00
CA LYS A 176 8.50 -6.30 -15.72
C LYS A 176 7.53 -5.89 -14.59
N ILE A 177 8.03 -5.22 -13.55
CA ILE A 177 7.21 -4.68 -12.45
C ILE A 177 6.51 -3.38 -12.89
N LEU A 178 7.20 -2.48 -13.60
CA LEU A 178 6.61 -1.22 -14.09
C LEU A 178 5.39 -1.46 -14.99
N ASN A 179 5.49 -2.43 -15.90
CA ASN A 179 4.44 -2.72 -16.87
C ASN A 179 3.37 -3.68 -16.34
N LYS A 180 3.51 -4.18 -15.11
CA LYS A 180 2.52 -5.07 -14.51
C LYS A 180 1.28 -4.24 -14.12
N PRO A 181 0.07 -4.65 -14.51
CA PRO A 181 -1.14 -3.95 -14.10
C PRO A 181 -1.27 -4.01 -12.56
N PRO A 182 -1.69 -2.91 -11.89
CA PRO A 182 -1.94 -2.91 -10.46
C PRO A 182 -2.94 -3.99 -10.04
N SER A 183 -2.58 -4.74 -8.99
CA SER A 183 -3.40 -5.79 -8.41
C SER A 183 -2.99 -6.01 -6.96
N ALA A 184 -3.96 -6.20 -6.07
CA ALA A 184 -3.72 -6.64 -4.70
C ALA A 184 -3.31 -8.12 -4.59
N ASP A 185 -3.41 -8.90 -5.69
CA ASP A 185 -3.06 -10.33 -5.77
C ASP A 185 -3.67 -11.17 -4.61
N LEU A 186 -4.92 -10.86 -4.26
CA LEU A 186 -5.68 -11.54 -3.20
C LEU A 186 -6.52 -12.71 -3.73
N PHE A 187 -6.79 -12.73 -5.04
CA PHE A 187 -7.45 -13.82 -5.75
C PHE A 187 -7.08 -13.80 -7.24
N VAL A 188 -7.22 -14.94 -7.91
CA VAL A 188 -6.86 -15.09 -9.33
C VAL A 188 -7.69 -14.14 -10.20
N GLY A 189 -7.01 -13.38 -11.06
CA GLY A 189 -7.63 -12.48 -12.04
C GLY A 189 -8.02 -11.09 -11.50
N GLN A 190 -7.68 -10.78 -10.24
CA GLN A 190 -7.88 -9.46 -9.65
C GLN A 190 -7.07 -8.38 -10.38
N SER A 191 -7.68 -7.22 -10.61
CA SER A 191 -6.97 -5.98 -10.91
C SER A 191 -7.68 -4.78 -10.28
N ASP A 192 -6.90 -3.76 -9.92
CA ASP A 192 -7.44 -2.54 -9.31
C ASP A 192 -8.44 -1.87 -10.25
N GLU A 193 -8.14 -1.83 -11.56
CA GLU A 193 -9.01 -1.21 -12.56
C GLU A 193 -10.39 -1.89 -12.63
N LYS A 194 -10.46 -3.23 -12.51
CA LYS A 194 -11.74 -3.94 -12.46
C LYS A 194 -12.51 -3.66 -11.17
N ASP A 195 -11.81 -3.62 -10.04
CA ASP A 195 -12.43 -3.43 -8.73
C ASP A 195 -12.89 -1.97 -8.50
N LEU A 196 -12.16 -1.00 -9.06
CA LEU A 196 -12.43 0.43 -8.96
C LEU A 196 -13.34 0.94 -10.08
N GLY A 197 -13.30 0.28 -11.25
CA GLY A 197 -14.05 0.62 -12.45
C GLY A 197 -13.32 1.58 -13.40
N TYR A 198 -12.15 2.08 -13.00
CA TYR A 198 -11.36 3.06 -13.76
C TYR A 198 -9.86 2.85 -13.50
N PRO A 199 -8.97 3.16 -14.46
CA PRO A 199 -7.54 3.16 -14.24
C PRO A 199 -7.10 4.38 -13.41
N TYR A 200 -5.94 4.27 -12.74
CA TYR A 200 -5.39 5.37 -11.94
C TYR A 200 -5.07 6.64 -12.75
N SER A 201 -4.84 6.52 -14.07
CA SER A 201 -4.69 7.67 -14.97
C SER A 201 -5.95 8.54 -15.06
N VAL A 202 -7.12 7.98 -14.76
CA VAL A 202 -8.41 8.69 -14.69
C VAL A 202 -8.76 9.07 -13.25
N ILE A 203 -8.45 8.21 -12.29
CA ILE A 203 -8.79 8.43 -10.87
C ILE A 203 -7.92 9.53 -10.24
N ASP A 204 -6.60 9.49 -10.46
CA ASP A 204 -5.66 10.36 -9.74
C ASP A 204 -5.85 11.87 -10.02
N PRO A 205 -6.18 12.33 -11.25
CA PRO A 205 -6.53 13.73 -11.48
C PRO A 205 -7.68 14.20 -10.58
N LEU A 206 -8.76 13.41 -10.51
CA LEU A 206 -9.91 13.71 -9.65
C LEU A 206 -9.52 13.72 -8.17
N LEU A 207 -8.74 12.74 -7.72
CA LEU A 207 -8.30 12.69 -6.32
C LEU A 207 -7.42 13.88 -5.93
N LYS A 208 -6.58 14.38 -6.86
CA LYS A 208 -5.76 15.59 -6.64
C LYS A 208 -6.60 16.82 -6.44
N ASP A 209 -7.62 17.02 -7.28
CA ASP A 209 -8.56 18.14 -7.11
C ASP A 209 -9.37 17.99 -5.83
N ILE A 210 -9.79 16.78 -5.47
CA ILE A 210 -10.48 16.53 -4.20
C ILE A 210 -9.60 16.90 -3.00
N GLU A 211 -8.34 16.46 -2.97
CA GLU A 211 -7.39 16.79 -1.91
C GLU A 211 -7.14 18.31 -1.85
N ALA A 212 -7.00 18.99 -3.00
CA ALA A 212 -6.75 20.43 -3.04
C ALA A 212 -7.96 21.27 -2.61
N LEU A 213 -9.17 20.87 -3.03
CA LEU A 213 -10.38 21.66 -2.86
C LEU A 213 -11.09 21.34 -1.54
N PHE A 214 -11.05 20.09 -1.06
CA PHE A 214 -11.94 19.61 0.01
C PHE A 214 -11.21 18.99 1.22
N LYS A 215 -9.89 19.19 1.38
CA LYS A 215 -9.12 18.60 2.50
C LYS A 215 -9.78 18.70 3.89
N ASN A 216 -10.38 19.86 4.19
CA ASN A 216 -10.95 20.18 5.49
C ASN A 216 -12.46 20.49 5.43
N LYS A 217 -13.16 20.05 4.37
CA LYS A 217 -14.60 20.28 4.20
C LYS A 217 -15.25 19.13 3.41
N PRO A 218 -16.58 18.97 3.46
CA PRO A 218 -17.25 17.94 2.68
C PRO A 218 -16.99 18.09 1.17
N ILE A 219 -16.91 16.96 0.47
CA ILE A 219 -16.77 16.93 -1.00
C ILE A 219 -18.06 17.46 -1.63
N ASP A 220 -17.91 18.45 -2.50
CA ASP A 220 -19.00 19.00 -3.32
C ASP A 220 -18.93 18.36 -4.73
N ALA A 221 -19.88 17.47 -5.00
CA ALA A 221 -19.95 16.76 -6.28
C ALA A 221 -20.30 17.67 -7.46
N GLU A 222 -21.10 18.72 -7.25
CA GLU A 222 -21.48 19.66 -8.31
C GLU A 222 -20.27 20.48 -8.77
N ALA A 223 -19.46 20.94 -7.80
CA ALA A 223 -18.21 21.63 -8.10
C ALA A 223 -17.25 20.77 -8.92
N LEU A 224 -17.15 19.46 -8.65
CA LEU A 224 -16.32 18.54 -9.41
C LEU A 224 -16.86 18.31 -10.83
N THR A 225 -18.17 18.17 -11.00
CA THR A 225 -18.79 18.06 -12.33
C THR A 225 -18.60 19.36 -13.14
N GLN A 226 -18.65 20.53 -12.50
CA GLN A 226 -18.37 21.82 -13.15
C GLN A 226 -16.90 21.96 -13.62
N LEU A 227 -15.96 21.23 -13.00
CA LEU A 227 -14.58 21.11 -13.50
C LEU A 227 -14.45 20.18 -14.73
N GLY A 228 -15.54 19.54 -15.16
CA GLY A 228 -15.61 18.70 -16.35
C GLY A 228 -15.39 17.21 -16.08
N TYR A 229 -15.41 16.77 -14.82
CA TYR A 229 -15.37 15.34 -14.50
C TYR A 229 -16.72 14.66 -14.80
N ASP A 230 -16.64 13.40 -15.26
CA ASP A 230 -17.82 12.56 -15.49
C ASP A 230 -18.61 12.31 -14.19
N GLU A 231 -19.94 12.40 -14.27
CA GLU A 231 -20.82 12.30 -13.09
C GLU A 231 -20.75 10.91 -12.43
N ILE A 232 -20.62 9.84 -13.23
CA ILE A 232 -20.53 8.46 -12.73
C ILE A 232 -19.20 8.26 -12.00
N LEU A 233 -18.09 8.78 -12.56
CA LEU A 233 -16.78 8.80 -11.93
C LEU A 233 -16.81 9.55 -10.59
N VAL A 234 -17.33 10.79 -10.57
CA VAL A 234 -17.42 11.62 -9.37
C VAL A 234 -18.21 10.90 -8.28
N LYS A 235 -19.37 10.33 -8.63
CA LYS A 235 -20.22 9.58 -7.69
C LYS A 235 -19.53 8.33 -7.15
N ASN A 236 -18.86 7.55 -8.01
CA ASN A 236 -18.13 6.35 -7.60
C ASN A 236 -17.00 6.70 -6.62
N ILE A 237 -16.12 7.63 -7.00
CA ILE A 237 -14.93 7.99 -6.23
C ILE A 237 -15.31 8.67 -4.91
N THR A 238 -16.24 9.63 -4.93
CA THR A 238 -16.70 10.31 -3.71
C THR A 238 -17.34 9.35 -2.72
N SER A 239 -18.17 8.41 -3.20
CA SER A 239 -18.79 7.37 -2.36
C SER A 239 -17.73 6.49 -1.68
N ARG A 240 -16.68 6.09 -2.39
CA ARG A 240 -15.57 5.30 -1.80
C ARG A 240 -14.83 6.07 -0.74
N ILE A 241 -14.50 7.34 -0.98
CA ILE A 241 -13.78 8.18 -0.01
C ILE A 241 -14.60 8.32 1.27
N GLN A 242 -15.85 8.75 1.15
CA GLN A 242 -16.72 8.98 2.31
C GLN A 242 -16.99 7.69 3.09
N LYS A 243 -17.27 6.59 2.39
CA LYS A 243 -17.56 5.29 3.01
C LYS A 243 -16.37 4.70 3.76
N ASN A 244 -15.15 5.00 3.33
CA ASN A 244 -13.94 4.39 3.89
C ASN A 244 -13.05 5.35 4.68
N ALA A 245 -13.48 6.60 4.91
CA ALA A 245 -12.73 7.58 5.68
C ALA A 245 -12.31 7.05 7.08
N PHE A 246 -13.16 6.22 7.70
CA PHE A 246 -12.87 5.57 8.98
C PHE A 246 -11.56 4.75 9.00
N LYS A 247 -11.04 4.32 7.84
CA LYS A 247 -9.78 3.56 7.78
C LYS A 247 -8.53 4.42 8.02
N LEU A 248 -8.66 5.74 7.94
CA LEU A 248 -7.59 6.71 8.18
C LEU A 248 -7.68 7.35 9.57
N GLU A 249 -8.69 6.98 10.36
CA GLU A 249 -8.95 7.51 11.68
C GLU A 249 -8.60 6.48 12.77
N LEU A 250 -8.36 6.99 13.98
CA LEU A 250 -8.29 6.14 15.17
C LEU A 250 -9.69 5.62 15.55
N PRO A 251 -9.79 4.51 16.28
CA PRO A 251 -11.09 4.06 16.78
C PRO A 251 -11.73 5.11 17.69
N THR A 252 -13.05 5.30 17.55
CA THR A 252 -13.83 6.20 18.41
C THR A 252 -13.86 5.67 19.85
N ILE A 253 -13.32 6.44 20.79
CA ILE A 253 -13.33 6.12 22.22
C ILE A 253 -14.36 7.00 22.93
N ALA A 254 -15.27 6.37 23.69
CA ALA A 254 -16.22 7.11 24.50
C ALA A 254 -15.49 8.03 25.49
N GLN A 255 -15.89 9.29 25.53
CA GLN A 255 -15.27 10.26 26.45
C GLN A 255 -15.57 9.89 27.90
N LYS A 256 -14.69 10.32 28.80
CA LYS A 256 -14.88 10.14 30.24
C LYS A 256 -16.23 10.70 30.65
N PHE A 257 -17.10 9.83 31.15
CA PHE A 257 -18.41 10.22 31.66
C PHE A 257 -18.26 11.15 32.86
N ASN A 258 -18.88 12.33 32.79
CA ASN A 258 -18.90 13.31 33.86
C ASN A 258 -20.36 13.45 34.35
N PRO A 259 -20.76 12.76 35.43
CA PRO A 259 -22.09 12.97 36.02
C PRO A 259 -22.16 14.39 36.59
N LYS A 260 -23.24 15.11 36.25
CA LYS A 260 -23.56 16.41 36.87
C LYS A 260 -24.06 16.22 38.29
#